data_AF-A0A944AYV4-F1
#
_entry.id   AF-A0A944AYV4-F1
#
_cell.length_a   1.000
_cell.length_b   1.000
_cell.length_c   1.000
_cell.angle_alpha   90.00
_cell.angle_beta   90.00
_cell.angle_gamma   90.00
#
_symmetry.space_group_name_H-M   'P 1'
#
loop_
_entity.id
_entity.type
_entity.pdbx_description
1 polymer ?
#
loop_
_entity_poly.entity_id
_entity_poly.type
_entity_poly.pdbx_seq_one_letter_code
_entity_poly.pdbx_strand_id
1 'polypeptide(L)'
;MRHRNFIITATLSTLALLWIWAGERFPVQPFCIFHKLTGIPCPGCGGVRAVRLLLKGDVLQALYTNPLSIILCVCFAIILCIMFVDCLRNTDTALRLVKKQWRPLPTIIAIIVICANWIWNIFKEL
;
A
#
# COMPACT_ATOMS: atom_id res chain seq x y z
N MET A 1 25.65 -5.70 0.52
CA MET A 1 24.24 -6.20 0.40
C MET A 1 23.19 -5.11 0.65
N ARG A 2 23.46 -4.16 1.53
CA ARG A 2 22.48 -3.15 1.97
C ARG A 2 22.13 -2.05 0.97
N HIS A 3 23.13 -1.45 0.34
CA HIS A 3 22.91 -0.48 -0.76
C HIS A 3 22.14 -1.12 -1.91
N ARG A 4 22.43 -2.40 -2.22
CA ARG A 4 21.70 -3.16 -3.25
C ARG A 4 20.20 -3.25 -2.94
N ASN A 5 19.84 -3.61 -1.71
CA ASN A 5 18.43 -3.72 -1.32
C ASN A 5 17.73 -2.34 -1.35
N PHE A 6 18.38 -1.30 -0.85
CA PHE A 6 17.86 0.07 -0.92
C PHE A 6 17.61 0.54 -2.35
N ILE A 7 18.59 0.35 -3.24
CA ILE A 7 18.47 0.71 -4.66
C ILE A 7 17.32 -0.03 -5.31
N ILE A 8 17.20 -1.35 -5.13
CA ILE A 8 16.09 -2.14 -5.69
C ILE A 8 14.74 -1.61 -5.21
N THR A 9 14.57 -1.40 -3.90
CA THR A 9 13.30 -0.88 -3.36
C THR A 9 13.00 0.52 -3.86
N ALA A 10 13.99 1.40 -3.96
CA ALA A 10 13.82 2.77 -4.44
C ALA A 10 13.39 2.78 -5.91
N THR A 11 14.05 1.98 -6.76
CA THR A 11 13.72 1.83 -8.19
C THR A 11 12.31 1.26 -8.38
N LEU A 12 11.94 0.21 -7.64
CA LEU A 12 10.60 -0.36 -7.73
C LEU A 12 9.53 0.64 -7.29
N SER A 13 9.79 1.41 -6.23
CA SER A 13 8.88 2.44 -5.73
C SER A 13 8.69 3.56 -6.77
N THR A 14 9.77 4.01 -7.41
CA THR A 14 9.68 5.06 -8.45
C THR A 14 8.93 4.56 -9.66
N LEU A 15 9.20 3.34 -10.14
CA LEU A 15 8.47 2.74 -11.26
C LEU A 15 6.98 2.58 -10.94
N ALA A 16 6.63 2.16 -9.72
CA ALA A 16 5.25 2.04 -9.28
C ALA A 16 4.52 3.41 -9.28
N LEU A 17 5.17 4.45 -8.75
CA LEU A 17 4.61 5.81 -8.76
C LEU A 17 4.46 6.36 -10.18
N LEU A 18 5.46 6.15 -11.04
CA LEU A 18 5.39 6.53 -12.45
C LEU A 18 4.27 5.81 -13.19
N TRP A 19 4.04 4.52 -12.91
CA TRP A 19 2.93 3.77 -13.48
C TRP A 19 1.57 4.30 -13.01
N ILE A 20 1.42 4.59 -11.72
CA ILE A 20 0.20 5.18 -11.15
C ILE A 20 -0.08 6.55 -11.78
N TRP A 21 0.94 7.38 -11.96
CA TRP A 21 0.85 8.68 -12.59
C TRP A 21 0.58 8.61 -14.10
N ALA A 22 1.24 7.69 -14.82
CA ALA A 22 1.01 7.46 -16.25
C ALA A 22 -0.40 6.92 -16.53
N GLY A 23 -0.97 6.15 -15.59
CA GLY A 23 -2.37 5.71 -15.62
C GLY A 23 -3.41 6.83 -15.51
N GLU A 24 -3.01 8.10 -15.39
CA GLU A 24 -3.90 9.25 -15.59
C GLU A 24 -4.14 9.55 -17.08
N ARG A 25 -3.17 9.23 -17.94
CA ARG A 25 -3.26 9.48 -19.40
C ARG A 25 -4.06 8.42 -20.14
N PHE A 26 -4.26 7.26 -19.53
CA PHE A 26 -5.10 6.19 -20.06
C PHE A 26 -6.11 5.80 -18.97
N PRO A 27 -7.43 5.89 -19.21
CA PRO A 27 -8.44 5.47 -18.24
C PRO A 27 -8.47 3.94 -18.12
N VAL A 28 -7.38 3.35 -17.62
CA VAL A 28 -7.32 1.95 -17.23
C VAL A 28 -8.05 1.89 -15.89
N GLN A 29 -9.34 1.56 -15.92
CA GLN A 29 -10.00 1.18 -14.68
C GLN A 29 -9.28 -0.05 -14.14
N PRO A 30 -8.82 -0.04 -12.87
CA PRO A 30 -8.13 -1.18 -12.30
C PRO A 30 -9.07 -2.38 -12.32
N PHE A 31 -8.76 -3.34 -13.20
CA PHE A 31 -9.57 -4.54 -13.42
C PHE A 31 -9.31 -5.53 -12.29
N CYS A 32 -10.29 -5.69 -11.39
CA CYS A 32 -10.22 -6.72 -10.35
C CYS A 32 -10.80 -8.03 -10.91
N ILE A 33 -9.92 -8.98 -11.26
CA ILE A 33 -10.32 -10.31 -11.75
C ILE A 33 -11.23 -11.01 -10.73
N PHE A 34 -10.91 -10.86 -9.44
CA PHE A 34 -11.72 -11.44 -8.36
C PHE A 34 -13.16 -10.93 -8.41
N HIS A 35 -13.35 -9.61 -8.48
CA HIS A 35 -14.68 -9.01 -8.57
C HIS A 35 -15.41 -9.42 -9.85
N LYS A 36 -14.70 -9.54 -11.00
CA LYS A 36 -15.33 -10.00 -12.24
C LYS A 36 -15.81 -11.46 -12.15
N LEU A 37 -15.08 -12.32 -11.44
CA LEU A 37 -15.43 -13.74 -11.31
C LEU A 37 -16.48 -14.00 -10.23
N THR A 38 -16.44 -13.28 -9.11
CA THR A 38 -17.30 -13.55 -7.95
C THR A 38 -18.44 -12.55 -7.77
N GLY A 39 -18.36 -11.38 -8.41
CA GLY A 39 -19.24 -10.24 -8.16
C GLY A 39 -18.92 -9.49 -6.85
N ILE A 40 -17.92 -9.92 -6.08
CA ILE A 40 -17.61 -9.37 -4.75
C ILE A 40 -16.26 -8.63 -4.80
N PRO A 41 -16.16 -7.37 -4.33
CA PRO A 41 -14.88 -6.66 -4.29
C PRO A 41 -13.92 -7.36 -3.32
N CYS A 42 -12.63 -7.38 -3.64
CA CYS A 42 -11.58 -7.83 -2.72
C CYS A 42 -11.21 -6.69 -1.74
N PRO A 43 -10.50 -6.97 -0.62
CA PRO A 43 -10.07 -5.92 0.31
C PRO A 43 -9.18 -4.84 -0.33
N GLY A 44 -8.53 -5.15 -1.47
CA GLY A 44 -7.72 -4.20 -2.23
C GLY A 44 -8.48 -3.36 -3.28
N CYS A 45 -9.76 -3.63 -3.54
CA CYS A 45 -10.55 -2.88 -4.52
C CYS A 45 -10.57 -1.38 -4.16
N GLY A 46 -10.39 -0.53 -5.17
CA GLY A 46 -10.30 0.92 -4.96
C GLY A 46 -8.94 1.42 -4.45
N GLY A 47 -7.97 0.54 -4.15
CA GLY A 47 -6.69 0.96 -3.57
C GLY A 47 -5.87 1.90 -4.46
N VAL A 48 -5.73 1.57 -5.75
CA VAL A 48 -5.04 2.45 -6.72
C VAL A 48 -5.75 3.81 -6.83
N ARG A 49 -7.09 3.83 -6.78
CA ARG A 49 -7.88 5.06 -6.79
C ARG A 49 -7.64 5.89 -5.53
N ALA A 50 -7.62 5.26 -4.36
CA ALA A 50 -7.30 5.92 -3.09
C ALA A 50 -5.89 6.53 -3.13
N VAL A 51 -4.89 5.81 -3.64
CA VAL A 51 -3.53 6.36 -3.78
C VAL A 51 -3.48 7.53 -4.75
N ARG A 52 -4.17 7.49 -5.89
CA ARG A 52 -4.25 8.64 -6.81
C ARG A 52 -4.88 9.86 -6.15
N LEU A 53 -5.97 9.68 -5.41
CA LEU A 53 -6.62 10.78 -4.65
C LEU A 53 -5.67 11.35 -3.60
N LEU A 54 -4.93 10.49 -2.89
CA LEU A 54 -3.92 10.91 -1.93
C LEU A 54 -2.80 11.72 -2.59
N LEU A 55 -2.31 11.30 -3.77
CA LEU A 55 -1.30 12.03 -4.54
C LEU A 55 -1.80 13.38 -5.06
N LYS A 56 -3.12 13.54 -5.25
CA LYS A 56 -3.77 14.81 -5.60
C LYS A 56 -4.03 15.70 -4.39
N GLY A 57 -3.74 15.24 -3.17
CA GLY A 57 -3.99 15.94 -1.93
C GLY A 57 -5.41 15.77 -1.36
N ASP A 58 -6.27 14.97 -2.00
CA ASP A 58 -7.62 14.70 -1.51
C ASP A 58 -7.61 13.54 -0.51
N VAL A 59 -7.13 13.84 0.70
CA VAL A 59 -6.97 12.87 1.79
C VAL A 59 -8.32 12.28 2.23
N LEU A 60 -9.36 13.12 2.31
CA LEU A 60 -10.69 12.71 2.77
C LEU A 60 -11.33 11.74 1.78
N GLN A 61 -11.30 12.04 0.49
CA GLN A 61 -11.85 11.15 -0.52
C GLN A 61 -11.00 9.89 -0.67
N ALA A 62 -9.67 9.98 -0.49
CA ALA A 62 -8.79 8.83 -0.49
C ALA A 62 -9.11 7.85 0.67
N LEU A 63 -9.28 8.38 1.89
CA LEU A 63 -9.72 7.60 3.06
C LEU A 63 -11.09 6.98 2.86
N TYR A 64 -12.03 7.73 2.29
CA TYR A 64 -13.35 7.19 1.97
C TYR A 64 -13.25 6.06 0.94
N THR A 65 -12.38 6.19 -0.06
CA THR A 65 -12.24 5.22 -1.14
C THR A 65 -11.69 3.88 -0.66
N ASN A 66 -10.56 3.87 0.04
CA ASN A 66 -10.00 2.65 0.61
C ASN A 66 -9.03 3.01 1.75
N PRO A 67 -9.46 2.98 3.02
CA PRO A 67 -8.63 3.40 4.15
C PRO A 67 -7.44 2.46 4.38
N LEU A 68 -7.59 1.15 4.10
CA LEU A 68 -6.48 0.19 4.17
C LEU A 68 -5.31 0.60 3.28
N SER A 69 -5.60 1.13 2.08
CA SER A 69 -4.56 1.57 1.14
C SER A 69 -3.78 2.77 1.66
N ILE A 70 -4.42 3.67 2.42
CA ILE A 70 -3.75 4.80 3.07
C ILE A 70 -2.80 4.30 4.15
N ILE A 71 -3.26 3.37 4.99
CA ILE A 71 -2.42 2.75 6.04
C ILE A 71 -1.19 2.10 5.41
N LEU A 72 -1.38 1.31 4.35
CA LEU A 72 -0.28 0.64 3.65
C LEU A 72 0.69 1.64 3.02
N CYS A 73 0.19 2.72 2.40
CA CYS A 73 1.03 3.79 1.87
C CYS A 73 1.88 4.47 2.94
N VAL A 74 1.30 4.78 4.12
CA VAL A 74 2.05 5.39 5.23
C VAL A 74 3.10 4.42 5.77
N CYS A 75 2.73 3.15 6.01
CA CYS A 75 3.69 2.13 6.45
C CYS A 75 4.85 1.97 5.46
N PHE A 76 4.55 1.96 4.16
CA PHE A 76 5.55 1.87 3.12
C PHE A 76 6.48 3.10 3.10
N ALA A 77 5.93 4.31 3.20
CA ALA A 77 6.72 5.54 3.28
C ALA A 77 7.65 5.55 4.51
N ILE A 78 7.16 5.12 5.67
CA ILE A 78 7.97 5.00 6.89
C ILE A 78 9.13 4.02 6.68
N ILE A 79 8.87 2.84 6.09
CA ILE A 79 9.91 1.85 5.82
C ILE A 79 10.96 2.42 4.86
N LEU A 80 10.57 3.13 3.81
CA LEU A 80 11.52 3.78 2.89
C LEU A 80 12.38 4.83 3.60
N CYS A 81 11.78 5.65 4.47
CA CYS A 81 12.53 6.62 5.28
C CYS A 81 13.54 5.93 6.21
N ILE A 82 13.14 4.85 6.88
CA ILE A 82 14.06 4.08 7.73
C ILE A 82 15.17 3.45 6.90
N MET A 83 14.85 2.88 5.73
CA MET A 83 15.87 2.30 4.84
C MET A 83 16.84 3.36 4.30
N PHE A 84 16.37 4.59 4.06
CA PHE A 84 17.21 5.71 3.67
C PHE A 84 18.14 6.14 4.82
N VAL A 85 17.61 6.32 6.03
CA VAL A 85 18.41 6.65 7.22
C VAL A 85 19.42 5.54 7.52
N ASP A 86 18.99 4.29 7.41
CA ASP A 86 19.87 3.15 7.49
C ASP A 86 20.98 3.31 6.43
N CYS A 87 20.67 3.50 5.15
CA CYS A 87 21.70 3.70 4.11
C CYS A 87 22.78 4.74 4.50
N LEU A 88 22.38 5.84 5.15
CA LEU A 88 23.27 6.90 5.63
C LEU A 88 24.05 6.53 6.91
N ARG A 89 23.43 5.81 7.84
CA ARG A 89 23.98 5.52 9.18
C ARG A 89 24.64 4.15 9.31
N ASN A 90 24.56 3.32 8.28
CA ASN A 90 25.08 1.95 8.27
C ASN A 90 24.53 1.03 9.40
N THR A 91 23.36 1.33 9.99
CA THR A 91 22.49 0.49 10.88
C THR A 91 21.41 -0.44 10.24
N ASP A 92 21.25 -1.74 10.52
CA ASP A 92 20.21 -2.56 9.81
C ASP A 92 18.80 -2.51 10.44
N THR A 93 18.26 -1.32 10.70
CA THR A 93 16.98 -1.14 11.44
C THR A 93 15.77 -1.64 10.66
N ALA A 94 15.60 -1.25 9.40
CA ALA A 94 14.50 -1.68 8.54
C ALA A 94 14.50 -3.21 8.37
N LEU A 95 15.67 -3.80 8.13
CA LEU A 95 15.80 -5.26 7.99
C LEU A 95 15.41 -5.97 9.30
N ARG A 96 15.82 -5.44 10.46
CA ARG A 96 15.45 -5.98 11.77
C ARG A 96 13.96 -5.84 12.06
N LEU A 97 13.31 -4.75 11.63
CA LEU A 97 11.87 -4.57 11.76
C LEU A 97 11.09 -5.59 10.91
N VAL A 98 11.53 -5.82 9.66
CA VAL A 98 10.91 -6.79 8.75
C VAL A 98 11.17 -8.23 9.19
N LYS A 99 12.39 -8.54 9.65
CA LYS A 99 12.74 -9.87 10.17
C LYS A 99 12.22 -10.14 11.57
N LYS A 100 11.69 -9.12 12.27
CA LYS A 100 11.13 -9.30 13.60
C LYS A 100 9.98 -10.29 13.51
N GLN A 101 10.16 -11.44 14.17
CA GLN A 101 9.25 -12.58 14.10
C GLN A 101 7.81 -12.19 14.43
N TRP A 102 6.88 -12.87 13.74
CA TRP A 102 5.43 -12.69 13.84
C TRP A 102 4.99 -12.72 15.31
N ARG A 103 4.68 -11.54 15.85
CA ARG A 103 3.97 -11.44 17.13
C ARG A 103 2.48 -11.68 16.84
N PRO A 104 1.78 -12.49 17.64
CA PRO A 104 0.38 -12.82 17.37
C PRO A 104 -0.51 -11.58 17.38
N LEU A 105 -0.22 -10.60 18.24
CA LEU A 105 -1.05 -9.41 18.39
C LEU A 105 -1.09 -8.50 17.14
N PRO A 106 0.02 -8.02 16.55
CA PRO A 106 -0.01 -7.28 15.28
C PRO A 106 -0.69 -8.03 14.15
N THR A 107 -0.54 -9.37 14.13
CA THR A 107 -1.16 -10.23 13.12
C THR A 107 -2.68 -10.23 13.25
N ILE A 108 -3.19 -10.39 14.46
CA ILE A 108 -4.63 -10.33 14.74
C ILE A 108 -5.19 -8.95 14.40
N ILE A 109 -4.49 -7.87 14.77
CA ILE A 109 -4.89 -6.50 14.44
C ILE A 109 -4.96 -6.32 12.92
N ALA A 110 -3.95 -6.78 12.18
CA ALA A 110 -3.95 -6.69 10.72
C ALA A 110 -5.13 -7.45 10.09
N ILE A 111 -5.43 -8.66 10.57
CA ILE A 111 -6.59 -9.44 10.11
C ILE A 111 -7.89 -8.69 10.36
N ILE A 112 -8.08 -8.14 11.57
CA ILE A 112 -9.28 -7.37 11.92
C ILE A 112 -9.43 -6.16 10.99
N VAL A 113 -8.35 -5.40 10.76
CA VAL A 113 -8.37 -4.22 9.89
C VAL A 113 -8.68 -4.60 8.44
N ILE A 114 -8.10 -5.70 7.94
CA ILE A 114 -8.38 -6.20 6.58
C ILE A 114 -9.84 -6.64 6.46
N CYS A 115 -10.36 -7.39 7.42
CA CYS A 115 -11.76 -7.83 7.43
C CYS A 115 -12.72 -6.63 7.51
N ALA A 116 -12.45 -5.65 8.37
CA ALA A 116 -13.26 -4.44 8.48
C ALA A 116 -13.27 -3.64 7.17
N ASN A 117 -12.11 -3.48 6.52
CA ASN A 117 -12.01 -2.82 5.23
C ASN A 117 -12.72 -3.60 4.12
N TRP A 118 -12.69 -4.93 4.17
CA TRP A 118 -13.37 -5.77 3.20
C TRP A 118 -14.89 -5.64 3.30
N ILE A 119 -15.42 -5.73 4.52
CA ILE A 119 -16.85 -5.52 4.82
C ILE A 119 -17.29 -4.12 4.32
N TRP A 120 -16.49 -3.10 4.62
CA TRP A 120 -16.75 -1.73 4.15
C TRP A 120 -16.81 -1.61 2.63
N ASN A 121 -15.90 -2.29 1.91
CA ASN A 121 -15.91 -2.31 0.45
C ASN A 121 -17.15 -3.02 -0.12
N ILE A 122 -17.61 -4.10 0.52
CA ILE A 122 -18.82 -4.81 0.11
C ILE A 122 -20.05 -3.90 0.23
N PHE A 123 -20.18 -3.17 1.33
CA PHE A 123 -21.30 -2.21 1.52
C PHE A 123 -21.27 -1.03 0.56
N LYS A 124 -20.12 -0.69 -0.01
CA LYS A 124 -19.97 0.41 -0.97
C LYS A 124 -20.17 0.01 -2.43
N GLU A 125 -20.34 -1.29 -2.71
CA GLU A 125 -20.49 -1.82 -4.06
C GLU A 125 -19.38 -1.34 -5.02
N LEU A 126 -18.14 -1.32 -4.50
CA LEU A 126 -16.94 -0.94 -5.27
C LEU A 126 -16.60 -1.92 -6.40
#